data_AF-A0A821ZL18-F1
#
_entry.id   AF-A0A821ZL18-F1
#
_cell.length_a   1.000
_cell.length_b   1.000
_cell.length_c   1.000
_cell.angle_alpha   90.00
_cell.angle_beta   90.00
_cell.angle_gamma   90.00
#
_symmetry.space_group_name_H-M   'P 1'
#
loop_
_entity.id
_entity.type
_entity.pdbx_description
1 polymer ?
#
loop_
_entity_poly.entity_id
_entity_poly.type
_entity_poly.pdbx_seq_one_letter_code
_entity_poly.pdbx_strand_id
1 'polypeptide(L)'
;IDKKTGAYIELDSNPLWSVFDKVILLLNDLRSKKYILSWQLDKMMPKRETIQLAYLYFIPKPHKAGTPLRPIVSSMNMPTTGISKFLDKLIWPIFDKHARSTTFIDGVDLIHHLEAYTTNGHLLPNTYLCTFDITDLYTMLPQEESLDILIGFLLQYGY
;
A
#
# COMPACT_ATOMS: atom_id res chain seq x y z
N ILE A 1 22.01 5.68 -5.80
CA ILE A 1 20.60 5.39 -6.20
C ILE A 1 19.73 6.24 -5.28
N ASP A 2 18.78 7.03 -5.83
CA ASP A 2 18.02 8.13 -5.18
C ASP A 2 18.74 8.94 -4.06
N LYS A 3 19.44 10.01 -4.44
CA LYS A 3 20.07 10.94 -3.47
C LYS A 3 19.08 11.88 -2.78
N LYS A 4 17.81 11.92 -3.20
CA LYS A 4 16.83 12.90 -2.70
C LYS A 4 16.25 12.49 -1.35
N THR A 5 16.02 11.19 -1.18
CA THR A 5 15.33 10.63 -0.01
C THR A 5 16.23 9.78 0.88
N GLY A 6 17.32 9.22 0.33
CA GLY A 6 18.10 8.20 1.03
C GLY A 6 17.32 6.91 1.28
N ALA A 7 16.18 6.71 0.61
CA ALA A 7 15.25 5.61 0.87
C ALA A 7 15.74 4.24 0.36
N TYR A 8 16.83 4.20 -0.41
CA TYR A 8 17.39 2.96 -0.94
C TYR A 8 18.83 2.77 -0.47
N ILE A 9 19.11 1.58 0.04
CA ILE A 9 20.44 1.12 0.38
C ILE A 9 20.87 0.05 -0.61
N GLU A 10 22.17 0.01 -0.91
CA GLU A 10 22.77 -1.09 -1.64
C GLU A 10 22.88 -2.32 -0.73
N LEU A 11 22.66 -3.49 -1.29
CA LEU A 11 22.77 -4.76 -0.58
C LEU A 11 23.96 -5.54 -1.13
N ASP A 12 24.71 -6.19 -0.24
CA ASP A 12 25.90 -6.97 -0.60
C ASP A 12 25.56 -8.28 -1.33
N SER A 13 24.29 -8.71 -1.28
CA SER A 13 23.85 -9.98 -1.88
C SER A 13 22.35 -9.99 -2.21
N ASN A 14 21.92 -10.97 -3.01
CA ASN A 14 20.53 -11.17 -3.38
C ASN A 14 19.70 -11.62 -2.15
N PRO A 15 18.72 -10.83 -1.68
CA PRO A 15 17.98 -11.15 -0.46
C PRO A 15 16.83 -12.15 -0.68
N LEU A 16 16.55 -12.59 -1.92
CA LEU A 16 15.35 -13.37 -2.25
C LEU A 16 15.14 -14.57 -1.33
N TRP A 17 16.16 -15.40 -1.17
CA TRP A 17 16.07 -16.62 -0.37
C TRP A 17 15.97 -16.33 1.13
N SER A 18 16.72 -15.36 1.63
CA SER A 18 16.60 -14.94 3.05
C SER A 18 15.19 -14.40 3.38
N VAL A 19 14.57 -13.67 2.46
CA VAL A 19 13.20 -13.16 2.62
C VAL A 19 12.19 -14.31 2.51
N PHE A 20 12.40 -15.23 1.58
CA PHE A 20 11.56 -16.43 1.42
C PHE A 20 11.56 -17.28 2.70
N ASP A 21 12.73 -17.62 3.23
CA ASP A 21 12.86 -18.42 4.46
C ASP A 21 12.23 -17.70 5.65
N LYS A 22 12.45 -16.38 5.78
CA LYS A 22 11.82 -15.57 6.84
C LYS A 22 10.30 -15.59 6.78
N VAL A 23 9.71 -15.48 5.58
CA VAL A 23 8.26 -15.55 5.40
C VAL A 23 7.72 -16.91 5.81
N ILE A 24 8.36 -18.01 5.38
CA ILE A 24 7.96 -19.36 5.76
C ILE A 24 8.00 -19.55 7.27
N LEU A 25 9.09 -19.12 7.92
CA LEU A 25 9.25 -19.23 9.37
C LEU A 25 8.14 -18.48 10.11
N LEU A 26 7.85 -17.24 9.72
CA LEU A 26 6.79 -16.43 10.36
C LEU A 26 5.40 -17.05 10.17
N LEU A 27 5.07 -17.50 8.95
CA LEU A 27 3.77 -18.11 8.68
C LEU A 27 3.57 -19.42 9.44
N ASN A 28 4.62 -20.25 9.54
CA ASN A 28 4.58 -21.48 10.33
C ASN A 28 4.48 -21.20 11.83
N ASP A 29 5.17 -20.18 12.35
CA ASP A 29 5.03 -19.75 13.74
C ASP A 29 3.58 -19.33 14.05
N LEU A 30 2.98 -18.47 13.22
CA LEU A 30 1.58 -18.06 13.34
C LEU A 30 0.63 -19.26 13.30
N ARG A 31 0.89 -20.25 12.43
CA ARG A 31 0.09 -21.48 12.35
C ARG A 31 0.23 -22.32 13.62
N SER A 32 1.45 -22.49 14.13
CA SER A 32 1.73 -23.30 15.34
C SER A 32 1.04 -22.73 16.58
N LYS A 33 0.99 -21.39 16.67
CA LYS A 33 0.27 -20.65 17.73
C LYS A 33 -1.24 -20.57 17.51
N LYS A 34 -1.75 -21.16 16.42
CA LYS A 34 -3.17 -21.16 16.03
C LYS A 34 -3.75 -19.76 15.76
N TYR A 35 -2.91 -18.77 15.46
CA TYR A 35 -3.37 -17.44 15.05
C TYR A 35 -3.95 -17.43 13.62
N ILE A 36 -3.55 -18.40 12.79
CA ILE A 36 -4.11 -18.60 11.45
C ILE A 36 -4.54 -20.05 11.21
N LEU A 37 -5.56 -20.20 10.36
CA LEU A 37 -6.10 -21.47 9.89
C LEU A 37 -5.25 -22.02 8.73
N SER A 38 -5.38 -23.33 8.47
CA SER A 38 -4.62 -24.00 7.40
C SER A 38 -4.87 -23.36 6.04
N TRP A 39 -6.13 -23.06 5.72
CA TRP A 39 -6.46 -22.45 4.44
C TRP A 39 -5.90 -21.04 4.28
N GLN A 40 -5.73 -20.28 5.38
CA GLN A 40 -5.11 -18.95 5.36
C GLN A 40 -3.61 -19.08 5.09
N LEU A 41 -2.96 -20.05 5.75
CA LEU A 41 -1.57 -20.41 5.48
C LEU A 41 -1.36 -20.75 4.00
N ASP A 42 -2.18 -21.65 3.45
CA ASP A 42 -2.09 -22.09 2.05
C ASP A 42 -2.24 -20.93 1.04
N LYS A 43 -3.03 -19.90 1.38
CA LYS A 43 -3.19 -18.71 0.54
C LYS A 43 -2.00 -17.76 0.61
N MET A 44 -1.33 -17.69 1.76
CA MET A 44 -0.21 -16.76 1.98
C MET A 44 1.16 -17.38 1.66
N MET A 45 1.27 -18.72 1.68
CA MET A 45 2.53 -19.43 1.51
C MET A 45 3.15 -19.16 0.12
N PRO A 46 4.40 -18.67 0.05
CA PRO A 46 5.09 -18.49 -1.22
C PRO A 46 5.44 -19.84 -1.85
N LYS A 47 5.38 -19.91 -3.19
CA LYS A 47 5.79 -21.09 -3.96
C LYS A 47 7.18 -20.89 -4.54
N ARG A 48 8.09 -21.82 -4.25
CA ARG A 48 9.51 -21.73 -4.63
C ARG A 48 9.71 -21.56 -6.14
N GLU A 49 8.85 -22.17 -6.93
CA GLU A 49 8.93 -22.23 -8.40
C GLU A 49 8.50 -20.91 -9.05
N THR A 50 7.74 -20.06 -8.33
CA THR A 50 7.15 -18.84 -8.90
C THR A 50 7.72 -17.56 -8.32
N ILE A 51 8.45 -17.63 -7.20
CA ILE A 51 8.97 -16.41 -6.56
C ILE A 51 10.08 -15.74 -7.36
N GLN A 52 10.10 -14.42 -7.34
CA GLN A 52 11.08 -13.60 -8.03
C GLN A 52 11.51 -12.42 -7.16
N LEU A 53 12.76 -11.98 -7.34
CA LEU A 53 13.25 -10.78 -6.68
C LEU A 53 12.59 -9.54 -7.29
N ALA A 54 12.21 -8.59 -6.43
CA ALA A 54 11.71 -7.29 -6.89
C ALA A 54 12.78 -6.56 -7.71
N TYR A 55 12.37 -5.88 -8.77
CA TYR A 55 13.26 -5.10 -9.61
C TYR A 55 12.86 -3.63 -9.66
N LEU A 56 13.89 -2.77 -9.71
CA LEU A 56 13.75 -1.33 -9.81
C LEU A 56 13.82 -0.92 -11.30
N TYR A 57 12.84 -0.16 -11.76
CA TYR A 57 12.86 0.47 -13.08
C TYR A 57 12.40 1.92 -12.99
N PHE A 58 12.60 2.69 -14.06
CA PHE A 58 12.33 4.11 -14.09
C PHE A 58 11.32 4.47 -15.16
N ILE A 59 10.32 5.30 -14.82
CA ILE A 59 9.32 5.83 -15.75
C ILE A 59 9.54 7.34 -15.90
N PRO A 60 9.63 7.91 -17.12
CA PRO A 60 9.76 9.34 -17.31
C PRO A 60 8.49 10.10 -16.89
N LYS A 61 8.65 11.31 -16.35
CA LYS A 61 7.55 12.27 -16.11
C LYS A 61 7.57 13.36 -17.18
N PRO A 62 6.97 13.16 -18.37
CA PRO A 62 7.08 14.10 -19.50
C PRO A 62 6.39 15.45 -19.23
N HIS A 63 5.46 15.50 -18.27
CA HIS A 63 4.75 16.71 -17.88
C HIS A 63 5.55 17.61 -16.91
N LYS A 64 6.78 17.25 -16.53
CA LYS A 64 7.65 18.06 -15.65
C LYS A 64 8.90 18.50 -16.40
N ALA A 65 9.34 19.74 -16.16
CA ALA A 65 10.56 20.29 -16.77
C ALA A 65 11.77 19.37 -16.50
N GLY A 66 12.58 19.13 -17.54
CA GLY A 66 13.72 18.22 -17.47
C GLY A 66 13.37 16.73 -17.46
N THR A 67 12.09 16.36 -17.64
CA THR A 67 11.59 14.97 -17.74
C THR A 67 12.18 14.05 -16.65
N PRO A 68 12.02 14.38 -15.36
CA PRO A 68 12.60 13.59 -14.28
C PRO A 68 12.05 12.16 -14.29
N LEU A 69 12.88 11.22 -13.86
CA LEU A 69 12.52 9.81 -13.75
C LEU A 69 11.77 9.53 -12.43
N ARG A 70 10.74 8.68 -12.49
CA ARG A 70 10.06 8.10 -11.34
C ARG A 70 10.62 6.70 -11.11
N PRO A 71 11.29 6.42 -9.98
CA PRO A 71 11.63 5.05 -9.62
C PRO A 71 10.35 4.27 -9.31
N ILE A 72 10.26 3.03 -9.80
CA ILE A 72 9.20 2.07 -9.50
C ILE A 72 9.84 0.75 -9.11
N VAL A 73 9.45 0.22 -7.95
CA VAL A 73 9.81 -1.13 -7.53
C VAL A 73 8.68 -2.08 -7.93
N SER A 74 8.94 -2.98 -8.87
CA SER A 74 8.03 -4.08 -9.18
C SER A 74 8.32 -5.24 -8.25
N SER A 75 7.43 -5.50 -7.29
CA SER A 75 7.51 -6.62 -6.36
C SER A 75 6.54 -7.75 -6.73
N MET A 76 6.30 -7.96 -8.03
CA MET A 76 5.46 -9.06 -8.50
C MET A 76 6.11 -10.39 -8.13
N ASN A 77 5.31 -11.29 -7.55
CA ASN A 77 5.73 -12.63 -7.13
C ASN A 77 6.88 -12.63 -6.09
N MET A 78 6.99 -11.58 -5.27
CA MET A 78 7.86 -11.64 -4.09
C MET A 78 7.30 -12.63 -3.05
N PRO A 79 8.13 -13.15 -2.14
CA PRO A 79 7.65 -14.05 -1.08
C PRO A 79 6.51 -13.45 -0.22
N THR A 80 6.43 -12.13 -0.13
CA THR A 80 5.39 -11.40 0.62
C THR A 80 4.09 -11.19 -0.15
N THR A 81 4.04 -11.44 -1.46
CA THR A 81 2.86 -11.13 -2.30
C THR A 81 1.59 -11.85 -1.84
N GLY A 82 1.70 -13.10 -1.38
CA GLY A 82 0.57 -13.87 -0.84
C GLY A 82 -0.02 -13.22 0.42
N ILE A 83 0.85 -12.76 1.32
CA ILE A 83 0.47 -12.04 2.54
C ILE A 83 -0.21 -10.72 2.18
N SER A 84 0.38 -9.90 1.31
CA SER A 84 -0.21 -8.61 0.91
C SER A 84 -1.60 -8.79 0.30
N LYS A 85 -1.79 -9.76 -0.60
CA LYS A 85 -3.11 -10.07 -1.20
C LYS A 85 -4.12 -10.56 -0.18
N PHE A 86 -3.67 -11.30 0.83
CA PHE A 86 -4.54 -11.80 1.87
C PHE A 86 -5.00 -10.67 2.80
N LEU A 87 -4.06 -9.82 3.25
CA LEU A 87 -4.35 -8.65 4.08
C LEU A 87 -5.24 -7.65 3.35
N ASP A 88 -4.98 -7.39 2.06
CA ASP A 88 -5.81 -6.52 1.22
C ASP A 88 -7.28 -6.97 1.22
N LYS A 89 -7.53 -8.28 1.01
CA LYS A 89 -8.90 -8.83 1.06
C LYS A 89 -9.59 -8.71 2.42
N LEU A 90 -8.82 -8.69 3.51
CA LEU A 90 -9.35 -8.55 4.86
C LEU A 90 -9.61 -7.09 5.22
N ILE A 91 -8.66 -6.21 4.90
CA ILE A 91 -8.67 -4.80 5.32
C ILE A 91 -9.56 -3.98 4.40
N TRP A 92 -9.56 -4.24 3.09
CA TRP A 92 -10.27 -3.43 2.10
C TRP A 92 -11.76 -3.23 2.42
N PRO A 93 -12.55 -4.26 2.78
CA PRO A 93 -13.97 -4.05 3.10
C PRO A 93 -14.20 -3.18 4.34
N ILE A 94 -13.30 -3.26 5.33
CA ILE A 94 -13.37 -2.45 6.56
C ILE A 94 -13.01 -1.00 6.20
N PHE A 95 -11.92 -0.82 5.45
CA PHE A 95 -11.49 0.47 4.97
C PHE A 95 -12.57 1.15 4.14
N ASP A 96 -13.13 0.47 3.12
CA ASP A 96 -14.16 1.03 2.26
C ASP A 96 -15.40 1.44 3.06
N LYS A 97 -15.88 0.60 3.99
CA LYS A 97 -17.04 0.94 4.83
C LYS A 97 -16.86 2.22 5.66
N HIS A 98 -15.65 2.49 6.15
CA HIS A 98 -15.40 3.59 7.10
C HIS A 98 -14.72 4.82 6.49
N ALA A 99 -13.92 4.65 5.44
CA ALA A 99 -13.16 5.72 4.80
C ALA A 99 -13.85 6.28 3.53
N ARG A 100 -14.85 5.59 2.97
CA ARG A 100 -15.61 6.02 1.78
C ARG A 100 -16.22 7.41 1.90
N SER A 101 -16.61 7.84 3.11
CA SER A 101 -17.19 9.17 3.35
C SER A 101 -16.19 10.33 3.24
N THR A 102 -14.89 10.03 3.32
CA THR A 102 -13.81 11.03 3.33
C THR A 102 -12.79 10.84 2.21
N THR A 103 -12.96 9.81 1.39
CA THR A 103 -12.06 9.44 0.30
C THR A 103 -12.83 9.50 -1.01
N PHE A 104 -12.15 9.83 -2.12
CA PHE A 104 -12.66 9.68 -3.48
C PHE A 104 -11.90 8.56 -4.19
N ILE A 105 -12.58 7.69 -4.94
CA ILE A 105 -11.93 6.56 -5.65
C ILE A 105 -11.24 7.04 -6.92
N ASP A 106 -11.92 7.90 -7.66
CA ASP A 106 -11.50 8.37 -8.97
C ASP A 106 -12.12 9.73 -9.32
N GLY A 107 -11.86 10.22 -10.53
CA GLY A 107 -12.37 11.50 -11.00
C GLY A 107 -13.89 11.51 -11.21
N VAL A 108 -14.51 10.38 -11.55
CA VAL A 108 -15.97 10.29 -11.76
C VAL A 108 -16.68 10.37 -10.41
N ASP A 109 -16.16 9.65 -9.42
CA ASP A 109 -16.63 9.68 -8.04
C ASP A 109 -16.51 11.08 -7.43
N LEU A 110 -15.39 11.79 -7.68
CA LEU A 110 -15.23 13.19 -7.28
C LEU A 110 -16.29 14.10 -7.90
N ILE A 111 -16.58 13.95 -9.20
CA ILE A 111 -17.60 14.75 -9.88
C ILE A 111 -18.97 14.54 -9.23
N HIS A 112 -19.38 13.31 -8.99
CA HIS A 112 -20.66 13.02 -8.32
C HIS A 112 -20.75 13.65 -6.92
N HIS A 113 -19.65 13.63 -6.15
CA HIS A 113 -19.61 14.28 -4.85
C HIS A 113 -19.71 15.81 -4.95
N LEU A 114 -19.08 16.44 -5.94
CA LEU A 114 -19.18 17.87 -6.18
C LEU A 114 -20.58 18.29 -6.66
N GLU A 115 -21.23 17.48 -7.48
CA GLU A 115 -22.63 17.68 -7.91
C GLU A 115 -23.59 17.60 -6.72
N ALA A 116 -23.42 16.59 -5.85
CA ALA A 116 -24.19 16.47 -4.62
C ALA A 116 -23.93 17.65 -3.68
N TYR A 117 -22.66 18.05 -3.49
CA TYR A 117 -22.27 19.21 -2.69
C TYR A 117 -22.92 20.51 -3.20
N THR A 118 -23.00 20.67 -4.53
CA THR A 118 -23.67 21.80 -5.19
C THR A 118 -25.19 21.74 -5.01
N THR A 119 -25.80 20.57 -5.25
CA THR A 119 -27.26 20.35 -5.15
C THR A 119 -27.76 20.57 -3.74
N ASN A 120 -26.96 20.22 -2.73
CA ASN A 120 -27.25 20.46 -1.32
C ASN A 120 -27.02 21.92 -0.89
N GLY A 121 -26.65 22.81 -1.82
CA GLY A 121 -26.44 24.23 -1.56
C GLY A 121 -25.17 24.57 -0.79
N HIS A 122 -24.22 23.63 -0.68
CA HIS A 122 -22.97 23.87 0.05
C HIS A 122 -21.93 24.63 -0.78
N LEU A 123 -22.05 24.65 -2.11
CA LEU A 123 -21.19 25.41 -3.01
C LEU A 123 -21.69 26.86 -3.14
N LEU A 124 -21.26 27.71 -2.20
CA LEU A 124 -21.57 29.15 -2.18
C LEU A 124 -20.51 29.97 -2.93
N PRO A 125 -20.82 31.21 -3.39
CA PRO A 125 -19.86 32.09 -4.05
C PRO A 125 -18.58 32.40 -3.25
N ASN A 126 -18.62 32.25 -1.93
CA ASN A 126 -17.48 32.43 -1.02
C ASN A 126 -16.82 31.11 -0.61
N THR A 127 -17.13 29.99 -1.28
CA THR A 127 -16.49 28.70 -1.03
C THR A 127 -15.11 28.68 -1.66
N TYR A 128 -14.11 28.28 -0.88
CA TYR A 128 -12.74 28.08 -1.38
C TYR A 128 -12.46 26.59 -1.53
N LEU A 129 -11.90 26.23 -2.68
CA LEU A 129 -11.36 24.90 -2.92
C LEU A 129 -9.85 24.95 -2.72
N CYS A 130 -9.35 24.16 -1.78
CA CYS A 130 -7.93 24.06 -1.45
C CYS A 130 -7.43 22.68 -1.88
N THR A 131 -6.23 22.64 -2.48
CA THR A 131 -5.57 21.38 -2.83
C THR A 131 -4.24 21.27 -2.10
N PHE A 132 -3.93 20.07 -1.64
CA PHE A 132 -2.65 19.73 -1.03
C PHE A 132 -2.07 18.56 -1.81
N ASP A 133 -0.79 18.67 -2.22
CA ASP A 133 -0.06 17.60 -2.90
C ASP A 133 0.96 17.00 -1.93
N ILE A 134 0.86 15.69 -1.68
CA ILE A 134 1.82 14.98 -0.84
C ILE A 134 2.97 14.50 -1.73
N THR A 135 4.18 14.98 -1.46
CA THR A 135 5.38 14.55 -2.19
C THR A 135 6.01 13.32 -1.55
N ASP A 136 6.51 12.39 -2.39
CA ASP A 136 7.35 11.27 -1.97
C ASP A 136 6.71 10.33 -0.91
N LEU A 137 5.36 10.25 -0.90
CA LEU A 137 4.55 9.50 0.07
C LEU A 137 5.10 8.10 0.40
N TYR A 138 5.33 7.27 -0.63
CA TYR A 138 5.75 5.88 -0.42
C TYR A 138 7.13 5.74 0.22
N THR A 139 8.05 6.66 -0.07
CA THR A 139 9.44 6.63 0.45
C THR A 139 9.59 7.32 1.79
N MET A 140 8.58 8.10 2.21
CA MET A 140 8.60 8.89 3.45
C MET A 140 7.58 8.39 4.48
N LEU A 141 6.89 7.29 4.20
CA LEU A 141 5.89 6.76 5.12
C LEU A 141 6.58 6.15 6.36
N PRO A 142 6.34 6.69 7.57
CA PRO A 142 6.98 6.22 8.79
C PRO A 142 6.36 4.87 9.19
N GLN A 143 7.16 3.81 9.14
CA GLN A 143 6.64 2.44 9.13
C GLN A 143 6.02 2.02 10.47
N GLU A 144 6.62 2.38 11.60
CA GLU A 144 6.10 2.01 12.92
C GLU A 144 4.78 2.74 13.22
N GLU A 145 4.76 4.05 12.98
CA GLU A 145 3.58 4.89 13.16
C GLU A 145 2.43 4.45 12.24
N SER A 146 2.75 4.01 11.01
CA SER A 146 1.75 3.47 10.08
C SER A 146 1.15 2.16 10.58
N LEU A 147 1.95 1.30 11.22
CA LEU A 147 1.46 0.08 11.84
C LEU A 147 0.57 0.40 13.06
N ASP A 148 0.96 1.35 13.89
CA ASP A 148 0.17 1.78 15.05
C ASP A 148 -1.20 2.35 14.62
N ILE A 149 -1.23 3.18 13.57
CA ILE A 149 -2.47 3.70 12.99
C ILE A 149 -3.34 2.55 12.47
N LEU A 150 -2.76 1.59 11.75
CA LEU A 150 -3.50 0.44 11.24
C LEU A 150 -4.06 -0.43 12.39
N ILE A 151 -3.28 -0.66 13.44
CA ILE A 151 -3.72 -1.39 14.63
C ILE A 151 -4.87 -0.65 15.30
N GLY A 152 -4.75 0.66 15.52
CA GLY A 152 -5.82 1.48 16.08
C GLY A 152 -7.10 1.44 15.24
N PHE A 153 -6.96 1.54 13.92
CA PHE A 153 -8.08 1.41 12.98
C PHE A 153 -8.76 0.05 13.09
N LEU A 154 -8.00 -1.05 13.12
CA LEU A 154 -8.55 -2.40 13.21
C LEU A 154 -9.14 -2.71 14.59
N LEU A 155 -8.60 -2.15 15.68
CA LEU A 155 -9.20 -2.27 17.01
C LEU A 155 -10.53 -1.54 17.11
N GLN A 156 -10.67 -0.40 16.40
CA GLN A 156 -11.88 0.40 16.42
C GLN A 156 -12.96 -0.12 15.47
N TYR A 157 -12.59 -0.62 14.30
CA TYR A 157 -13.51 -0.93 13.21
C TYR A 157 -13.48 -2.39 12.73
N GLY A 158 -12.53 -3.19 13.22
CA GLY A 158 -12.46 -4.62 12.95
C GLY A 158 -13.67 -5.37 13.52
N TYR A 159 -13.91 -6.57 12.98
CA TYR A 159 -14.98 -7.48 13.40
C TYR A 159 -14.53 -8.38 14.56
#